data_AF-A0A7C7A8V0-F1
#
_entry.id   AF-A0A7C7A8V0-F1
#
_cell.length_a   1.000
_cell.length_b   1.000
_cell.length_c   1.000
_cell.angle_alpha   90.00
_cell.angle_beta   90.00
_cell.angle_gamma   90.00
#
_symmetry.space_group_name_H-M   'P 1'
#
loop_
_entity.id
_entity.type
_entity.pdbx_description
1 polymer ?
#
loop_
_entity_poly.entity_id
_entity_poly.type
_entity_poly.pdbx_seq_one_letter_code
_entity_poly.pdbx_strand_id
1 'polypeptide(L)'
;MKKIKLTDVLSRLDPNANPYQHLVQFYEVLGWDKTSPLNPVKIKLNQNDWEKLVANEMKHAEKFNMSSIEIGFLWTDRGPSTDTNVEEGIIVVEEGAFL
;
A
#
# COMPACT_ATOMS: atom_id res chain seq x y z
N MET A 1 3.16 -2.47 -17.88
CA MET A 1 3.18 -3.07 -16.53
C MET A 1 4.56 -2.90 -15.92
N LYS A 2 4.64 -2.36 -14.70
CA LYS A 2 5.89 -2.08 -13.97
C LYS A 2 5.97 -3.00 -12.74
N LYS A 3 7.12 -3.63 -12.49
CA LYS A 3 7.40 -4.42 -11.28
C LYS A 3 8.33 -3.64 -10.36
N ILE A 4 8.01 -3.59 -9.07
CA ILE A 4 8.75 -2.82 -8.05
C ILE A 4 8.92 -3.71 -6.83
N LYS A 5 10.08 -3.67 -6.16
CA LYS A 5 10.26 -4.39 -4.91
C LYS A 5 9.48 -3.70 -3.79
N LEU A 6 8.68 -4.48 -3.05
CA LEU A 6 7.92 -3.98 -1.91
C LEU A 6 8.84 -3.35 -0.86
N THR A 7 10.00 -3.96 -0.58
CA THR A 7 11.00 -3.42 0.37
C THR A 7 11.47 -2.02 0.01
N ASP A 8 11.66 -1.74 -1.29
CA ASP A 8 12.12 -0.44 -1.76
C ASP A 8 11.03 0.62 -1.54
N VAL A 9 9.75 0.23 -1.64
CA VAL A 9 8.62 1.11 -1.33
C VAL A 9 8.52 1.36 0.17
N LEU A 10 8.50 0.31 0.97
CA LEU A 10 8.32 0.42 2.43
C LEU A 10 9.47 1.17 3.10
N SER A 11 10.70 1.02 2.61
CA SER A 11 11.87 1.75 3.14
C SER A 11 11.81 3.27 2.94
N ARG A 12 10.92 3.76 2.08
CA ARG A 12 10.74 5.19 1.78
C ARG A 12 9.56 5.82 2.51
N LEU A 13 8.78 5.05 3.27
CA LEU A 13 7.71 5.58 4.11
C LEU A 13 8.32 6.27 5.34
N ASP A 14 7.73 7.40 5.74
CA ASP A 14 8.18 8.11 6.95
C ASP A 14 7.69 7.35 8.20
N PRO A 15 8.59 6.78 9.03
CA PRO A 15 8.17 5.99 10.19
C PRO A 15 7.43 6.79 11.27
N ASN A 16 7.33 8.12 11.15
CA ASN A 16 6.57 9.00 12.04
C ASN A 16 5.25 9.48 11.42
N ALA A 17 4.97 9.12 10.17
CA ALA A 17 3.70 9.41 9.53
C ALA A 17 2.61 8.46 10.02
N ASN A 18 1.39 8.95 10.14
CA ASN A 18 0.26 8.12 10.52
C ASN A 18 -0.16 7.19 9.37
N PRO A 19 -0.96 6.14 9.62
CA PRO A 19 -1.36 5.17 8.59
C PRO A 19 -2.07 5.76 7.36
N TYR A 20 -2.83 6.86 7.51
CA TYR A 20 -3.43 7.56 6.37
C TYR A 20 -2.36 8.17 5.46
N GLN A 21 -1.35 8.77 6.07
CA GLN A 21 -0.21 9.34 5.36
C GLN A 21 0.66 8.24 4.73
N HIS A 22 0.86 7.10 5.40
CA HIS A 22 1.55 5.94 4.82
C HIS A 22 0.87 5.45 3.54
N LEU A 23 -0.46 5.35 3.52
CA LEU A 23 -1.20 4.95 2.32
C LEU A 23 -0.95 5.92 1.15
N VAL A 24 -0.97 7.23 1.42
CA VAL A 24 -0.66 8.24 0.40
C VAL A 24 0.78 8.12 -0.07
N GLN A 25 1.74 8.05 0.86
CA GLN A 25 3.17 7.91 0.56
C GLN A 25 3.46 6.62 -0.24
N PHE A 26 2.79 5.52 0.09
CA PHE A 26 2.91 4.24 -0.62
C PHE A 26 2.61 4.42 -2.11
N TYR A 27 1.50 5.10 -2.44
CA TYR A 27 1.17 5.38 -3.84
C TYR A 27 2.07 6.41 -4.49
N GLU A 28 2.50 7.45 -3.78
CA GLU A 28 3.48 8.42 -4.31
C GLU A 28 4.80 7.76 -4.70
N VAL A 29 5.29 6.86 -3.85
CA VAL A 29 6.53 6.12 -4.12
C VAL A 29 6.39 5.21 -5.35
N LEU A 30 5.19 4.71 -5.64
CA LEU A 30 4.89 3.95 -6.86
C LEU A 30 4.79 4.84 -8.12
N GLY A 31 4.51 6.13 -7.94
CA GLY A 31 4.47 7.15 -8.99
C GLY A 31 3.19 7.97 -9.06
N TRP A 32 2.29 7.87 -8.07
CA TRP A 32 1.08 8.70 -8.01
C TRP A 32 1.44 10.15 -7.66
N ASP A 33 0.82 11.10 -8.35
CA ASP A 33 1.10 12.54 -8.19
C ASP A 33 0.10 13.27 -7.25
N LYS A 34 -0.81 12.52 -6.60
CA LYS A 34 -1.91 13.00 -5.75
C LYS A 34 -3.03 13.75 -6.48
N THR A 35 -2.93 13.95 -7.79
CA THR A 35 -3.91 14.73 -8.57
C THR A 35 -4.64 13.87 -9.60
N SER A 36 -3.93 12.92 -10.20
CA SER A 36 -4.47 11.88 -11.06
C SER A 36 -5.47 10.98 -10.33
N PRO A 37 -6.56 10.54 -10.98
CA PRO A 37 -7.33 9.42 -10.47
C PRO A 37 -6.45 8.20 -10.22
N LEU A 38 -6.58 7.63 -9.02
CA LEU A 38 -5.89 6.43 -8.59
C LEU A 38 -6.83 5.22 -8.73
N ASN A 39 -6.35 4.15 -9.34
CA ASN A 39 -7.04 2.86 -9.37
C ASN A 39 -6.26 1.80 -8.56
N PRO A 40 -6.61 1.56 -7.29
CA PRO A 40 -5.91 0.59 -6.45
C PRO A 40 -5.99 -0.87 -6.96
N VAL A 41 -7.03 -1.22 -7.73
CA VAL A 41 -7.19 -2.56 -8.33
C VAL A 41 -6.11 -2.84 -9.38
N LYS A 42 -5.49 -1.78 -9.92
CA LYS A 42 -4.38 -1.86 -10.87
C LYS A 42 -3.01 -1.93 -10.19
N ILE A 43 -2.98 -1.99 -8.86
CA ILE A 43 -1.77 -2.15 -8.06
C ILE A 43 -1.93 -3.45 -7.28
N LYS A 44 -1.07 -4.42 -7.57
CA LYS A 44 -1.20 -5.80 -7.07
C LYS A 44 -0.02 -6.21 -6.22
N LEU A 45 -0.33 -6.91 -5.15
CA LEU A 45 0.61 -7.58 -4.25
C LEU A 45 0.30 -9.08 -4.18
N ASN A 46 1.32 -9.86 -3.83
CA ASN A 46 1.08 -11.19 -3.32
C ASN A 46 0.20 -11.12 -2.06
N GLN A 47 -0.70 -12.08 -1.89
CA GLN A 47 -1.61 -12.13 -0.74
C GLN A 47 -0.87 -12.09 0.61
N ASN A 48 0.21 -12.86 0.77
CA ASN A 48 0.97 -12.92 2.02
C ASN A 48 1.62 -11.57 2.35
N ASP A 49 2.10 -10.84 1.34
CA ASP A 49 2.69 -9.52 1.54
C ASP A 49 1.64 -8.47 1.90
N TRP A 50 0.46 -8.56 1.28
CA TRP A 50 -0.65 -7.69 1.61
C TRP A 50 -1.10 -7.91 3.07
N GLU A 51 -1.27 -9.16 3.50
CA GLU A 51 -1.64 -9.46 4.88
C GLU A 51 -0.60 -8.93 5.88
N LYS A 52 0.69 -9.12 5.58
CA LYS A 52 1.79 -8.56 6.40
C LYS A 52 1.78 -7.04 6.42
N LEU A 53 1.58 -6.39 5.27
CA LEU A 53 1.50 -4.93 5.16
C LEU A 53 0.36 -4.39 6.02
N VAL A 54 -0.85 -4.93 5.86
CA VAL A 54 -2.03 -4.48 6.63
C VAL A 54 -1.84 -4.74 8.12
N ALA A 55 -1.36 -5.92 8.52
CA ALA A 55 -1.10 -6.21 9.93
C ALA A 55 -0.06 -5.25 10.55
N ASN A 56 0.99 -4.90 9.80
CA ASN A 56 2.00 -3.94 10.25
C ASN A 56 1.42 -2.52 10.40
N GLU A 57 0.58 -2.08 9.47
CA GLU A 57 -0.09 -0.78 9.52
C GLU A 57 -1.10 -0.70 10.67
N MET A 58 -1.86 -1.76 10.91
CA MET A 58 -2.76 -1.90 12.05
C MET A 58 -2.03 -1.79 13.39
N LYS A 59 -0.81 -2.35 13.49
CA LYS A 59 0.05 -2.24 14.67
C LYS A 59 0.69 -0.85 14.77
N HIS A 60 1.10 -0.26 13.65
CA HIS A 60 1.67 1.08 13.61
C HIS A 60 0.67 2.15 14.09
N ALA A 61 -0.62 1.94 13.81
CA ALA A 61 -1.73 2.78 14.27
C ALA A 61 -1.74 3.01 15.80
N GLU A 62 -1.29 2.02 16.59
CA GLU A 62 -1.25 2.10 18.06
C GLU A 62 -0.39 3.28 18.53
N LYS A 63 0.70 3.60 17.81
CA LYS A 63 1.57 4.75 18.14
C LYS A 63 0.87 6.09 18.05
N PHE A 64 -0.21 6.17 17.28
CA PHE A 64 -0.97 7.39 17.03
C PHE A 64 -2.33 7.40 17.75
N ASN A 65 -2.57 6.43 18.66
CA ASN A 65 -3.86 6.23 19.32
C ASN A 65 -5.03 6.04 18.33
N MET A 66 -4.77 5.38 17.20
CA MET A 66 -5.76 5.11 16.16
C MET A 66 -6.28 3.68 16.26
N SER A 67 -7.53 3.47 15.82
CA SER A 67 -8.15 2.13 15.83
C SER A 67 -7.49 1.23 14.79
N SER A 68 -6.89 0.12 15.22
CA SER A 68 -6.33 -0.89 14.32
C SER A 68 -7.39 -1.43 13.36
N ILE A 69 -8.64 -1.57 13.79
CA ILE A 69 -9.75 -2.03 12.93
C ILE A 69 -10.03 -1.03 11.82
N GLU A 70 -10.07 0.27 12.15
CA GLU A 70 -10.28 1.34 11.18
C GLU A 70 -9.16 1.35 10.13
N ILE A 71 -7.91 1.14 10.56
CA ILE A 71 -6.76 1.04 9.65
C ILE A 71 -6.83 -0.22 8.78
N GLY A 72 -7.28 -1.36 9.34
CA GLY A 72 -7.55 -2.55 8.53
C GLY A 72 -8.58 -2.28 7.43
N PHE A 73 -9.68 -1.59 7.75
CA PHE A 73 -10.69 -1.19 6.76
C PHE A 73 -10.14 -0.20 5.73
N LEU A 74 -9.34 0.78 6.15
CA LEU A 74 -8.69 1.73 5.24
C LEU A 74 -7.88 1.01 4.16
N TRP A 75 -7.00 0.09 4.55
CA TRP A 75 -6.15 -0.63 3.59
C TRP A 75 -6.93 -1.67 2.78
N THR A 76 -8.04 -2.19 3.30
CA THR A 76 -8.92 -3.07 2.53
C THR A 76 -9.72 -2.31 1.47
N ASP A 77 -10.20 -1.10 1.79
CA ASP A 77 -11.00 -0.28 0.87
C ASP A 77 -10.14 0.48 -0.14
N ARG A 78 -8.97 0.98 0.29
CA ARG A 78 -8.14 1.92 -0.47
C ARG A 78 -6.72 1.44 -0.77
N GLY A 79 -6.30 0.32 -0.18
CA GLY A 79 -4.98 -0.26 -0.41
C GLY A 79 -4.87 -1.02 -1.74
N PRO A 80 -3.67 -1.52 -2.07
CA PRO A 80 -3.47 -2.31 -3.27
C PRO A 80 -4.29 -3.61 -3.23
N SER A 81 -4.65 -4.12 -4.40
CA SER A 81 -5.30 -5.41 -4.55
C SER A 81 -4.35 -6.59 -4.34
N THR A 82 -4.91 -7.76 -4.09
CA THR A 82 -4.17 -9.02 -3.95
C THR A 82 -4.29 -9.88 -5.21
N ASP A 83 -3.21 -10.58 -5.58
CA ASP A 83 -3.18 -11.54 -6.68
C ASP A 83 -2.20 -12.67 -6.32
N THR A 84 -2.69 -13.90 -6.26
CA THR A 84 -1.89 -15.08 -5.87
C THR A 84 -0.83 -15.46 -6.90
N ASN A 85 -0.89 -14.89 -8.11
CA ASN A 85 0.12 -15.09 -9.16
C ASN A 85 1.25 -14.06 -9.10
N VAL A 86 1.15 -13.04 -8.25
CA VAL A 86 2.23 -12.09 -8.01
C VAL A 86 3.27 -12.74 -7.10
N GLU A 87 4.53 -12.64 -7.51
CA GLU A 87 5.68 -13.11 -6.73
C GLU A 87 5.79 -12.36 -5.39
N GLU A 88 6.10 -13.08 -4.31
CA GLU A 88 6.36 -12.45 -3.01
C GLU A 88 7.47 -11.40 -3.10
N GLY A 89 7.31 -10.30 -2.38
CA GLY A 89 8.19 -9.14 -2.39
C GLY A 89 8.04 -8.22 -3.60
N ILE A 90 7.13 -8.50 -4.54
CA ILE A 90 6.91 -7.69 -5.74
C ILE A 90 5.55 -6.99 -5.72
N ILE A 91 5.57 -5.70 -6.03
CA ILE A 91 4.40 -4.92 -6.42
C ILE A 91 4.33 -4.87 -7.93
N VAL A 92 3.15 -5.18 -8.48
CA VAL A 92 2.85 -5.00 -9.90
C VAL A 92 1.96 -3.78 -10.07
N VAL A 93 2.41 -2.80 -10.86
CA VAL A 93 1.63 -1.64 -11.27
C VAL A 93 1.22 -1.83 -12.73
N GLU A 94 -0.08 -2.05 -12.94
CA GLU A 94 -0.69 -2.18 -14.26
C GLU A 94 -0.87 -0.81 -14.92
N GLU A 95 -1.07 -0.81 -16.25
CA GLU A 95 -1.40 0.41 -16.98
C GLU A 95 -2.75 0.97 -16.52
N GLY A 96 -2.85 2.30 -16.42
CA GLY A 96 -4.03 3.00 -15.91
C GLY A 96 -4.17 2.99 -14.38
N ALA A 97 -3.12 2.65 -13.63
CA ALA A 97 -3.09 2.81 -12.18
C ALA A 97 -3.15 4.29 -11.74
N PHE A 98 -2.56 5.18 -12.55
CA PHE A 98 -2.57 6.64 -12.39
C PHE A 98 -3.00 7.24 -13.73
N LEU A 99 -4.13 7.95 -13.77
CA LEU A 99 -4.74 8.48 -15.02
C LEU A 99 -4.69 10.01 -15.15
#